data_AF-A0A7C2S2M5-F1
#
_entry.id   AF-A0A7C2S2M5-F1
#
_cell.length_a   1.000
_cell.length_b   1.000
_cell.length_c   1.000
_cell.angle_alpha   90.00
_cell.angle_beta   90.00
_cell.angle_gamma   90.00
#
_symmetry.space_group_name_H-M   'P 1'
#
loop_
_entity.id
_entity.type
_entity.pdbx_description
1 polymer ?
#
loop_
_entity_poly.entity_id
_entity_poly.type
_entity_poly.pdbx_seq_one_letter_code
_entity_poly.pdbx_strand_id
1 'polypeptide(L)' 'ALVEAVGSLRNLVNSLGGTLVVQDASPDLKTQVDVWGEVGTSLRIMERLKSLFDPNNIFNPGRFVGGI' A
#
# COMPACT_ATOMS: atom_id res chain seq x y z
N ALA A 1 3.23 -2.38 19.12
CA ALA A 1 2.17 -3.41 19.15
C ALA A 1 1.53 -3.66 17.77
N LEU A 2 0.50 -2.92 17.33
CA LEU A 2 -0.21 -3.27 16.08
C LEU A 2 0.63 -3.05 14.80
N VAL A 3 1.40 -1.95 14.74
CA VAL A 3 2.33 -1.67 13.63
C VAL A 3 3.35 -2.79 13.46
N GLU A 4 3.97 -3.22 14.57
CA GLU A 4 4.92 -4.34 14.59
C GLU A 4 4.24 -5.66 14.19
N ALA A 5 3.02 -5.92 14.68
CA ALA A 5 2.27 -7.11 14.32
C ALA A 5 1.99 -7.18 12.82
N VAL A 6 1.63 -6.06 12.18
CA VAL A 6 1.47 -5.98 10.71
C VAL A 6 2.78 -6.32 10.00
N GLY A 7 3.90 -5.76 10.45
CA GLY A 7 5.23 -6.05 9.91
C GLY A 7 5.60 -7.53 10.04
N SER A 8 5.43 -8.11 11.22
CA SER A 8 5.73 -9.53 11.48
C SER A 8 4.86 -10.48 10.65
N LEU A 9 3.55 -10.21 10.57
CA LEU A 9 2.62 -11.01 9.76
C LEU A 9 2.94 -10.90 8.27
N ARG A 10 3.31 -9.71 7.79
CA ARG A 10 3.70 -9.51 6.39
C ARG A 10 4.96 -10.30 6.04
N ASN A 11 5.98 -10.29 6.90
CA ASN A 11 7.18 -11.09 6.70
C ASN A 11 6.87 -12.60 6.65
N LEU A 12 6.01 -13.08 7.56
CA LEU A 12 5.57 -14.48 7.57
C LEU A 12 4.84 -14.85 6.28
N VAL A 13 3.84 -14.06 5.88
CA VAL A 13 3.03 -14.32 4.69
C VAL A 13 3.88 -14.27 3.41
N ASN A 14 4.79 -13.30 3.30
CA ASN A 14 5.73 -13.21 2.18
C ASN A 14 6.64 -14.44 2.10
N SER A 15 7.12 -14.98 3.23
CA SER A 15 7.94 -16.19 3.26
C SER A 15 7.20 -17.44 2.75
N LEU A 16 5.87 -17.41 2.78
CA LEU A 16 4.99 -18.46 2.25
C LEU A 16 4.54 -18.18 0.79
N GLY A 17 5.05 -17.10 0.17
CA GLY A 17 4.67 -16.67 -1.17
C GLY A 17 3.29 -16.00 -1.26
N GLY A 18 2.69 -15.62 -0.13
CA GLY A 18 1.43 -14.89 -0.07
C GLY A 18 1.63 -13.37 0.03
N THR A 19 0.52 -12.63 0.13
CA THR A 19 0.52 -11.19 0.36
C THR A 19 -0.47 -10.79 1.47
N LEU A 20 -0.22 -9.65 2.12
CA LEU A 20 -1.07 -9.12 3.22
C LEU A 20 -1.36 -7.63 3.03
N VAL A 21 -2.65 -7.31 3.01
CA VAL A 21 -3.20 -5.95 2.96
C VAL A 21 -3.96 -5.61 4.24
N VAL A 22 -3.94 -4.34 4.63
CA VAL A 22 -4.75 -3.80 5.73
C VAL A 22 -6.02 -3.19 5.13
N GLN A 23 -7.15 -3.89 5.27
CA GLN A 23 -8.42 -3.45 4.69
C GLN A 23 -9.06 -2.31 5.48
N ASP A 24 -8.97 -2.36 6.82
CA ASP A 24 -9.48 -1.31 7.68
C ASP A 24 -8.58 -1.07 8.91
N ALA A 25 -8.50 0.18 9.31
CA ALA A 25 -7.64 0.69 10.36
C ALA A 25 -7.97 2.16 10.66
N SER A 26 -7.67 2.61 11.88
CA SER A 26 -7.75 4.03 12.23
C SER A 26 -6.82 4.86 11.33
N PRO A 27 -7.13 6.16 11.09
CA PRO A 27 -6.25 7.06 10.36
C PRO A 27 -4.82 7.08 10.90
N ASP A 28 -4.66 7.15 12.22
CA ASP A 28 -3.35 7.18 12.90
C ASP A 28 -2.51 5.93 12.63
N LEU A 29 -3.16 4.77 12.45
CA LEU A 29 -2.47 3.55 12.10
C LEU A 29 -2.12 3.54 10.61
N LYS A 30 -3.04 3.95 9.73
CA LYS A 30 -2.83 4.02 8.28
C LYS A 30 -1.67 4.96 7.90
N THR A 31 -1.34 5.95 8.72
CA THR A 31 -0.16 6.82 8.52
C THR A 31 1.16 6.19 8.94
N GLN A 32 1.13 5.10 9.71
CA GLN A 32 2.32 4.42 10.26
C GLN A 32 2.64 3.09 9.56
N VAL A 33 1.69 2.53 8.82
CA VAL A 33 1.89 1.30 8.04
C VAL A 33 1.56 1.51 6.58
N ASP A 34 2.34 0.88 5.70
CA ASP A 34 1.88 0.66 4.33
C ASP A 34 0.69 -0.32 4.36
N VAL A 35 -0.48 0.16 3.98
CA VAL A 35 -1.74 -0.61 3.97
C VAL A 35 -1.82 -1.59 2.81
N TRP A 36 -1.04 -1.39 1.74
CA TRP A 36 -1.07 -2.23 0.54
C TRP A 36 -0.01 -3.34 0.58
N GLY A 37 1.14 -3.09 1.19
CA GLY A 37 2.24 -4.03 1.20
C GLY A 37 3.00 -4.08 -0.13
N GLU A 38 3.77 -5.14 -0.34
CA GLU A 38 4.64 -5.25 -1.51
C GLU A 38 3.84 -5.47 -2.80
N VAL A 39 4.04 -4.58 -3.76
CA VAL A 39 3.29 -4.55 -5.04
C VAL A 39 4.17 -4.96 -6.22
N GLY A 40 5.48 -5.00 -6.01
CA GLY A 40 6.45 -5.37 -7.03
C GLY A 40 6.41 -4.47 -8.26
N THR A 41 6.60 -5.08 -9.43
CA THR A 41 6.77 -4.36 -10.71
C THR A 41 5.49 -3.71 -11.25
N SER A 42 4.33 -4.10 -10.73
CA SER A 42 3.01 -3.59 -11.15
C SER A 42 2.82 -2.10 -10.86
N LEU A 43 3.56 -1.53 -9.89
CA LEU A 43 3.45 -0.12 -9.51
C LEU A 43 3.65 0.82 -10.71
N ARG A 44 4.63 0.53 -11.59
CA ARG A 44 4.92 1.37 -12.75
C ARG A 44 3.76 1.47 -13.74
N ILE A 45 2.98 0.39 -13.87
CA ILE A 45 1.79 0.39 -14.74
C ILE A 45 0.70 1.26 -14.12
N MET A 46 0.50 1.15 -12.80
CA MET A 46 -0.50 1.95 -12.08
C MET A 46 -0.14 3.45 -12.07
N GLU A 47 1.12 3.81 -11.86
CA GLU A 47 1.64 5.18 -11.99
C GLU A 47 1.32 5.78 -13.36
N ARG A 48 1.61 5.03 -14.43
CA ARG A 48 1.34 5.48 -15.80
C ARG A 48 -0.14 5.67 -16.05
N LEU A 49 -0.99 4.74 -15.60
CA LEU A 49 -2.43 4.89 -15.68
C LEU A 49 -2.90 6.13 -14.91
N LYS A 50 -2.45 6.31 -13.67
CA LYS A 50 -2.83 7.49 -12.87
C LYS A 50 -2.40 8.79 -13.55
N SER A 51 -1.20 8.85 -14.13
CA SER A 51 -0.75 10.06 -14.84
C SER A 51 -1.61 10.44 -16.05
N LEU A 52 -2.29 9.47 -16.68
CA LEU A 52 -3.17 9.72 -17.82
C LEU A 52 -4.55 10.25 -17.37
N PHE A 53 -5.07 9.72 -16.26
CA PHE A 53 -6.41 10.05 -15.77
C PHE A 53 -6.44 11.19 -14.75
N ASP A 54 -5.37 11.37 -13.98
CA ASP A 54 -5.22 12.38 -12.93
C ASP A 54 -3.82 13.05 -13.01
N PRO A 55 -3.53 13.78 -14.11
CA PRO A 55 -2.21 14.37 -14.35
C PRO A 55 -1.81 15.41 -13.30
N ASN A 56 -2.78 15.99 -12.59
CA ASN A 56 -2.56 17.02 -11.58
C ASN A 56 -2.63 16.45 -10.13
N ASN A 57 -2.73 15.13 -9.97
CA ASN A 57 -2.82 14.45 -8.68
C ASN A 57 -3.91 15.01 -7.73
N ILE A 58 -5.09 15.28 -8.29
CA ILE A 58 -6.23 15.86 -7.58
C ILE A 58 -6.99 14.76 -6.83
N PHE A 59 -7.05 13.55 -7.37
CA PHE A 59 -7.85 12.48 -6.81
C PHE A 59 -7.07 11.70 -5.76
N ASN A 60 -7.37 12.04 -4.51
CA ASN A 60 -6.97 11.31 -3.30
C ASN A 60 -5.45 11.06 -3.21
N PRO A 61 -4.64 12.14 -3.22
CA PRO A 61 -3.18 12.06 -3.32
C PRO A 61 -2.58 11.24 -2.18
N GLY A 62 -1.67 10.33 -2.51
CA GLY A 62 -0.90 9.56 -1.53
C GLY A 62 -1.66 8.43 -0.84
N ARG A 63 -2.89 8.11 -1.28
CA ARG A 63 -3.73 7.10 -0.61
C ARG A 63 -3.88 5.81 -1.39
N PHE A 64 -3.32 5.72 -2.60
CA PHE A 64 -3.27 4.49 -3.35
C PHE A 64 -1.91 3.81 -3.21
N VAL A 65 -1.78 2.69 -3.90
CA VAL A 65 -0.63 1.80 -3.89
C VAL A 65 0.67 2.56 -4.20
N GLY A 66 1.72 2.37 -3.38
CA GLY A 66 3.00 3.05 -3.60
C GLY A 66 2.96 4.57 -3.37
N GLY A 67 1.90 5.10 -2.75
CA GLY A 67 1.76 6.54 -2.49
C GLY A 67 1.31 7.34 -3.70
N ILE A 68 0.74 6.68 -4.72
CA ILE A 68 0.10 7.36 -5.86
C ILE A 68 -1.34 7.75 -5.52
#